data_AF-A0A957XPP2-F1
#
_entry.id   AF-A0A957XPP2-F1
#
_cell.length_a   1.000
_cell.length_b   1.000
_cell.length_c   1.000
_cell.angle_alpha   90.00
_cell.angle_beta   90.00
_cell.angle_gamma   90.00
#
_symmetry.space_group_name_H-M   'P 1'
#
loop_
_entity.id
_entity.type
_entity.pdbx_description
1 polymer ?
#
loop_
_entity_poly.entity_id
_entity_poly.type
_entity_poly.pdbx_seq_one_letter_code
_entity_poly.pdbx_strand_id
1 'polypeptide(L)'
;VCPLCHPEATGEPCPIKHKQWAKGGCATHLAATAGSRIRHQLDRESETYKTIYAQRTAVERIFSQAKALGIERPKLRNQRSITNQNTLIYLLINLQAMQRVLDKLADMANE
;
A
#
# COMPACT_ATOMS: atom_id res chain seq x y z
N VAL A 1 14.16 -25.41 5.00
CA VAL A 1 14.31 -26.09 6.31
C VAL A 1 15.75 -25.91 6.77
N CYS A 2 16.03 -25.78 8.06
CA CYS A 2 17.41 -25.60 8.54
C CYS A 2 18.20 -26.91 8.33
N PRO A 3 19.37 -26.87 7.66
CA PRO A 3 20.15 -28.09 7.37
C PRO A 3 20.68 -28.76 8.64
N LEU A 4 20.82 -28.03 9.75
CA LEU A 4 21.26 -28.60 11.03
C LEU A 4 20.15 -29.35 11.78
N CYS A 5 18.88 -29.14 11.39
CA CYS A 5 17.71 -29.72 12.05
C CYS A 5 16.98 -30.76 11.17
N HIS A 6 17.40 -30.97 9.92
CA HIS A 6 16.69 -31.82 8.96
C HIS A 6 17.67 -32.50 7.99
N PRO A 7 17.50 -33.80 7.67
CA PRO A 7 16.38 -34.68 8.04
C PRO A 7 16.37 -35.09 9.53
N GLU A 8 17.54 -35.20 10.14
CA GLU A 8 17.71 -35.41 11.58
C GLU A 8 18.56 -34.28 12.17
N ALA A 9 18.41 -34.01 13.47
CA ALA A 9 19.17 -32.98 14.15
C ALA A 9 20.63 -33.43 14.31
N THR A 10 21.57 -32.63 13.81
CA THR A 10 23.02 -32.88 13.91
C THR A 10 23.57 -32.80 15.33
N GLY A 11 22.78 -32.34 16.30
CA GLY A 11 23.19 -32.18 17.70
C GLY A 11 24.02 -30.92 17.99
N GLU A 12 24.48 -30.22 16.94
CA GLU A 12 25.21 -28.96 17.08
C GLU A 12 24.26 -27.77 17.29
N PRO A 13 24.52 -26.88 18.26
CA PRO A 13 23.74 -25.66 18.44
C PRO A 13 23.99 -24.69 17.28
N CYS A 14 23.01 -23.84 16.97
CA CYS A 14 23.15 -22.82 15.94
C CYS A 14 24.41 -21.94 16.17
N PRO A 15 25.32 -21.80 15.19
CA PRO A 15 26.58 -21.06 15.36
C PRO A 15 26.36 -19.57 15.67
N ILE A 16 25.24 -19.01 15.22
CA ILE A 16 24.84 -17.61 15.50
C ILE A 16 23.84 -17.48 16.66
N LYS A 17 23.58 -18.58 17.39
CA LYS A 17 22.59 -18.63 18.50
C LYS A 17 21.23 -18.01 18.11
N HIS A 18 20.72 -18.39 16.94
CA HIS A 18 19.50 -17.79 16.40
C HIS A 18 18.30 -18.00 17.34
N LYS A 19 17.55 -16.93 17.64
CA LYS A 19 16.41 -16.95 18.59
C LYS A 19 15.30 -17.95 18.26
N GLN A 20 15.21 -18.38 16.99
CA GLN A 20 14.22 -19.36 16.53
C GLN A 20 14.75 -20.80 16.50
N TRP A 21 15.94 -21.08 17.06
CA TRP A 21 16.54 -22.42 17.05
C TRP A 21 15.57 -23.50 17.56
N ALA A 22 14.91 -23.23 18.70
CA ALA A 22 13.90 -24.14 19.28
C ALA A 22 12.67 -24.39 18.39
N LYS A 23 12.47 -23.61 17.31
CA LYS A 23 11.37 -23.74 16.36
C LYS A 23 11.77 -24.44 15.05
N GLY A 24 12.92 -25.12 15.02
CA GLY A 24 13.44 -25.80 13.82
C GLY A 24 14.46 -24.99 13.02
N GLY A 25 15.15 -24.06 13.67
CA GLY A 25 16.27 -23.30 13.10
C GLY A 25 15.91 -21.91 12.57
N CYS A 26 16.74 -21.36 11.69
CA CYS A 26 16.63 -19.99 11.17
C CYS A 26 15.99 -19.91 9.77
N ALA A 27 15.38 -21.00 9.29
CA ALA A 27 14.78 -21.02 7.96
C ALA A 27 13.55 -20.09 7.89
N THR A 28 13.49 -19.24 6.87
CA THR A 28 12.32 -18.42 6.54
C THR A 28 11.81 -18.82 5.16
N HIS A 29 10.50 -18.87 4.99
CA HIS A 29 9.87 -19.19 3.71
C HIS A 29 9.43 -17.92 3.00
N LEU A 30 9.71 -17.84 1.70
CA LEU A 30 9.13 -16.82 0.85
C LEU A 30 7.66 -17.16 0.62
N ALA A 31 6.76 -16.20 0.84
CA ALA A 31 5.36 -16.38 0.52
C ALA A 31 5.21 -16.57 -1.01
N ALA A 32 4.70 -17.72 -1.45
CA ALA A 32 4.68 -18.11 -2.86
C ALA A 32 3.33 -17.93 -3.56
N THR A 33 2.33 -17.37 -2.87
CA THR A 33 1.02 -17.01 -3.46
C THR A 33 1.19 -16.04 -4.63
N ALA A 34 0.23 -16.01 -5.57
CA ALA A 34 0.33 -15.14 -6.75
C ALA A 34 0.59 -13.66 -6.37
N GLY A 35 -0.15 -13.14 -5.38
CA GLY A 35 0.01 -11.75 -4.92
C GLY A 35 1.32 -11.47 -4.18
N SER A 36 1.89 -12.46 -3.48
CA SER A 36 3.17 -12.29 -2.80
C SER A 36 4.36 -12.45 -3.75
N ARG A 37 4.27 -13.36 -4.72
CA ARG A 37 5.32 -13.62 -5.72
C ARG A 37 5.61 -12.38 -6.56
N ILE A 38 4.57 -11.65 -6.97
CA ILE A 38 4.73 -10.40 -7.74
C ILE A 38 5.64 -9.40 -7.00
N ARG A 39 5.52 -9.27 -5.67
CA ARG A 39 6.32 -8.32 -4.88
C ARG A 39 7.82 -8.59 -4.94
N HIS A 40 8.20 -9.86 -5.17
CA HIS A 40 9.59 -10.30 -5.29
C HIS A 40 10.11 -10.24 -6.73
N GLN A 41 9.22 -10.12 -7.72
CA GLN A 41 9.55 -10.03 -9.14
C GLN A 41 9.60 -8.58 -9.65
N LEU A 42 9.12 -7.61 -8.87
CA LEU A 42 9.17 -6.20 -9.23
C LEU A 42 10.60 -5.67 -9.16
N ASP A 43 11.08 -5.16 -10.29
CA ASP A 43 12.31 -4.37 -10.35
C ASP A 43 12.04 -2.96 -9.81
N ARG A 44 12.45 -2.73 -8.56
CA ARG A 44 12.28 -1.46 -7.85
C ARG A 44 13.28 -0.38 -8.29
N GLU A 45 14.34 -0.78 -8.96
CA GLU A 45 15.36 0.14 -9.44
C GLU A 45 15.05 0.69 -10.83
N SER A 46 14.18 0.01 -11.58
CA SER A 46 13.70 0.48 -12.88
C SER A 46 13.08 1.88 -12.81
N GLU A 47 13.34 2.66 -13.86
CA GLU A 47 12.79 4.00 -14.01
C GLU A 47 11.25 3.98 -14.08
N THR A 48 10.69 3.00 -14.80
CA THR A 48 9.24 2.80 -14.89
C THR A 48 8.60 2.58 -13.53
N TYR A 49 9.21 1.76 -12.67
CA TYR A 49 8.71 1.55 -11.31
C TYR A 49 8.75 2.84 -10.50
N LYS A 50 9.88 3.54 -10.52
CA LYS A 50 10.06 4.80 -9.77
C LYS A 50 9.06 5.87 -10.21
N THR A 51 8.85 6.01 -11.53
CA THR A 51 7.87 6.93 -12.12
C THR A 51 6.44 6.62 -11.66
N ILE A 52 6.00 5.36 -11.73
CA ILE A 52 4.65 4.97 -11.29
C ILE A 52 4.54 5.12 -9.77
N TYR A 53 5.55 4.70 -9.02
CA TYR A 53 5.54 4.77 -7.56
C TYR A 53 5.45 6.21 -7.04
N ALA A 54 6.09 7.17 -7.72
CA ALA A 54 6.00 8.58 -7.39
C ALA A 54 4.55 9.13 -7.44
N GLN A 55 3.69 8.53 -8.27
CA GLN A 55 2.27 8.91 -8.37
C GLN A 55 1.46 8.56 -7.11
N ARG A 56 1.98 7.73 -6.21
CA ARG A 56 1.33 7.38 -4.92
C ARG A 56 0.93 8.62 -4.11
N THR A 57 1.70 9.70 -4.21
CA THR A 57 1.39 10.97 -3.55
C THR A 57 0.02 11.53 -3.95
N ALA A 58 -0.49 11.20 -5.14
CA ALA A 58 -1.84 11.57 -5.56
C ALA A 58 -2.92 10.92 -4.66
N VAL A 59 -2.74 9.65 -4.30
CA VAL A 59 -3.64 8.93 -3.39
C VAL A 59 -3.63 9.56 -2.00
N GLU A 60 -2.45 9.93 -1.51
CA GLU A 60 -2.30 10.58 -0.20
C GLU A 60 -2.98 11.96 -0.16
N ARG A 61 -2.91 12.73 -1.26
CA ARG A 61 -3.64 14.01 -1.41
C ARG A 61 -5.16 13.81 -1.43
N ILE A 62 -5.66 12.77 -2.08
CA ILE A 62 -7.09 12.44 -2.10
C ILE A 62 -7.56 12.09 -0.69
N PHE A 63 -6.82 11.23 0.03
CA PHE A 63 -7.16 10.89 1.41
C PHE A 63 -7.10 12.09 2.36
N SER A 64 -6.14 12.99 2.18
CA SER A 64 -6.09 14.25 2.95
C SER A 64 -7.33 15.12 2.72
N GLN A 65 -7.80 15.24 1.48
CA GLN A 65 -9.03 15.98 1.15
C GLN A 65 -10.27 15.30 1.74
N ALA A 66 -10.37 13.97 1.62
CA ALA A 66 -11.48 13.20 2.19
C ALA A 66 -11.52 13.30 3.72
N LYS A 67 -10.35 13.28 4.37
CA LYS A 67 -10.21 13.49 5.81
C LYS A 67 -10.70 14.88 6.23
N ALA A 68 -10.32 15.93 5.50
CA ALA A 68 -10.80 17.29 5.76
C ALA A 68 -12.33 17.40 5.61
N LEU A 69 -12.92 16.59 4.73
CA LEU A 69 -14.37 16.45 4.56
C LEU A 69 -15.05 15.51 5.58
N GLY A 70 -14.30 15.01 6.57
CA GLY A 70 -14.83 14.28 7.71
C GLY A 70 -15.10 12.79 7.49
N ILE A 71 -14.50 12.17 6.46
CA ILE A 71 -14.76 10.75 6.12
C ILE A 71 -14.44 9.77 7.26
N GLU A 72 -13.47 10.10 8.14
CA GLU A 72 -13.03 9.22 9.25
C GLU A 72 -13.99 9.20 10.46
N ARG A 73 -14.85 10.22 10.60
CA ARG A 73 -15.77 10.38 11.74
C ARG A 73 -17.19 10.69 11.28
N PRO A 74 -17.85 9.76 10.57
CA PRO A 74 -19.21 9.98 10.09
C PRO A 74 -20.18 10.07 11.27
N LYS A 75 -21.01 11.12 11.30
CA LYS A 75 -22.07 11.32 12.31
C LYS A 75 -23.39 10.61 11.95
N LEU A 76 -23.34 9.66 11.02
CA LEU A 76 -24.48 8.91 10.50
C LEU A 76 -24.56 7.53 11.15
N ARG A 77 -25.76 7.03 11.41
CA ARG A 77 -25.99 5.81 12.22
C ARG A 77 -26.31 4.54 11.43
N ASN A 78 -26.23 4.58 10.09
CA ASN A 78 -26.48 3.40 9.27
C ASN A 78 -25.52 3.34 8.07
N GLN A 79 -25.24 2.11 7.61
CA GLN A 79 -24.28 1.85 6.55
C GLN A 79 -24.64 2.57 5.24
N ARG A 80 -25.92 2.58 4.85
CA ARG A 80 -26.36 3.19 3.59
C ARG A 80 -26.06 4.69 3.56
N SER A 81 -26.39 5.40 4.64
CA SER A 81 -26.12 6.82 4.78
C SER A 81 -24.62 7.12 4.80
N ILE A 82 -23.81 6.31 5.49
CA ILE A 82 -22.34 6.43 5.50
C ILE A 82 -21.78 6.23 4.08
N THR A 83 -22.21 5.18 3.37
CA THR A 83 -21.79 4.93 1.99
C THR A 83 -22.16 6.11 1.08
N ASN A 84 -23.39 6.62 1.18
CA ASN A 84 -23.83 7.78 0.40
C ASN A 84 -22.98 9.03 0.71
N GLN A 85 -22.67 9.29 1.99
CA GLN A 85 -21.80 10.40 2.38
C GLN A 85 -20.41 10.24 1.78
N ASN A 86 -19.82 9.04 1.83
CA ASN A 86 -18.51 8.78 1.23
C ASN A 86 -18.52 9.01 -0.28
N THR A 87 -19.57 8.57 -0.98
CA THR A 87 -19.74 8.83 -2.42
C THR A 87 -19.77 10.32 -2.70
N LEU A 88 -20.55 11.10 -1.95
CA LEU A 88 -20.62 12.57 -2.11
C LEU A 88 -19.27 13.25 -1.86
N ILE A 89 -18.51 12.79 -0.86
CA ILE A 89 -17.14 13.28 -0.59
C ILE A 89 -16.25 13.09 -1.82
N TYR A 90 -16.23 11.88 -2.41
CA TYR A 90 -15.41 11.62 -3.59
C TYR A 90 -15.89 12.36 -4.84
N LEU A 91 -17.20 12.51 -5.04
CA LEU A 91 -17.73 13.34 -6.12
C LEU A 91 -17.25 14.79 -5.99
N LEU A 92 -17.30 15.37 -4.78
CA LEU A 92 -16.83 16.73 -4.54
C LEU A 92 -15.33 16.88 -4.81
N ILE A 93 -14.51 15.93 -4.37
CA ILE A 93 -13.06 15.93 -4.65
C ILE A 93 -12.79 15.89 -6.15
N ASN A 94 -13.50 15.04 -6.90
CA ASN A 94 -13.36 14.94 -8.35
C ASN A 94 -13.79 16.24 -9.05
N LEU A 95 -14.91 16.84 -8.64
CA LEU A 95 -15.37 18.12 -9.17
C LEU A 95 -14.34 19.24 -8.92
N GLN A 96 -13.76 19.31 -7.72
CA GLN A 96 -12.69 20.27 -7.42
C GLN A 96 -11.41 20.01 -8.22
N ALA A 97 -11.08 18.75 -8.50
CA ALA A 97 -9.97 18.41 -9.38
C ALA A 97 -10.24 18.87 -10.82
N MET A 98 -11.43 18.60 -11.36
CA MET A 98 -11.84 19.05 -12.69
C MET A 98 -11.81 20.58 -12.80
N GLN A 99 -12.35 21.30 -11.81
CA GLN A 99 -12.32 22.76 -11.79
C GLN A 99 -10.88 23.29 -11.92
N ARG A 100 -9.96 22.78 -11.11
CA ARG A 100 -8.53 23.17 -11.17
C ARG A 100 -7.87 22.89 -12.52
N VAL A 101 -8.29 21.84 -13.22
CA VAL A 101 -7.80 21.55 -14.58
C VAL A 101 -8.36 22.56 -15.57
N LEU A 102 -9.66 22.85 -15.50
CA LEU A 102 -10.31 23.83 -16.36
C LEU A 102 -9.71 25.23 -16.17
N ASP A 103 -9.47 25.65 -14.92
CA ASP A 103 -8.84 26.94 -14.62
C ASP A 103 -7.46 27.05 -15.26
N LYS A 104 -6.63 26.00 -15.12
CA LYS A 104 -5.29 25.95 -15.76
C LYS A 104 -5.35 26.00 -17.28
N LEU A 105 -6.31 25.32 -17.89
CA LEU A 105 -6.48 25.34 -19.34
C LEU A 105 -6.93 26.72 -19.82
N ALA A 106 -7.77 27.41 -19.05
CA ALA A 106 -8.17 28.79 -19.34
C ALA A 106 -6.97 29.74 -19.21
N ASP A 107 -6.16 29.62 -18.16
CA ASP A 107 -4.94 30.41 -17.98
C ASP A 107 -3.98 30.23 -19.17
N MET A 108 -3.71 28.98 -19.57
CA MET A 108 -2.87 28.67 -20.73
C MET A 108 -3.41 29.17 -22.08
N ALA A 109 -4.73 29.39 -22.19
CA ALA A 109 -5.35 29.92 -23.40
C ALA A 109 -5.34 31.47 -23.44
N ASN A 110 -5.10 32.11 -22.30
CA ASN A 110 -5.04 33.56 -22.15
C ASN A 110 -3.60 34.11 -22.18
N GLU A 111 -2.58 33.25 -22.19
CA GLU A 111 -1.16 33.54 -22.42
C GLU A 111 -0.80 33.43 -23.91
#